data_AF-A0A356CHA2-F1
#
_entry.id   AF-A0A356CHA2-F1
#
_cell.length_a   1.000
_cell.length_b   1.000
_cell.length_c   1.000
_cell.angle_alpha   90.00
_cell.angle_beta   90.00
_cell.angle_gamma   90.00
#
_symmetry.space_group_name_H-M   'P 1'
#
loop_
_entity.id
_entity.type
_entity.pdbx_description
1 polymer ?
#
loop_
_entity_poly.entity_id
_entity_poly.type
_entity_poly.pdbx_seq_one_letter_code
_entity_poly.pdbx_strand_id
1 'polypeptide(L)' 'MLGVRYQLLSKEQGILNNVPAGAYVVEVVAGSSAEVGGIKKGDIITKFDGQEVAEVEN' A
#
# COMPACT_ATOMS: atom_id res chain seq x y z
N MET A 1 -11.11 -3.52 9.57
CA MET A 1 -9.86 -2.71 9.51
C MET A 1 -8.75 -3.65 9.05
N LEU A 2 -8.04 -3.36 7.97
CA LEU A 2 -7.10 -4.31 7.35
C LEU A 2 -5.82 -4.54 8.19
N GLY A 3 -5.53 -3.65 9.15
CA GLY A 3 -4.39 -3.79 10.06
C GLY A 3 -3.07 -3.24 9.52
N VAL A 4 -3.13 -2.30 8.57
CA VAL A 4 -1.97 -1.58 8.07
C VAL A 4 -2.15 -0.08 8.24
N ARG A 5 -1.04 0.62 8.51
CA ARG A 5 -0.93 2.06 8.23
C ARG A 5 -0.21 2.20 6.90
N TYR A 6 -0.77 3.01 6.01
CA TYR A 6 -0.19 3.27 4.70
C TYR A 6 -0.09 4.76 4.42
N GLN A 7 0.75 5.08 3.44
CA GLN A 7 0.81 6.40 2.80
C GLN A 7 0.58 6.20 1.31
N LEU A 8 -0.21 7.08 0.70
CA LEU A 8 -0.38 7.06 -0.75
C LEU A 8 0.91 7.59 -1.40
N LEU A 9 1.45 6.80 -2.31
CA LEU A 9 2.50 7.20 -3.24
C LEU A 9 1.84 7.57 -4.56
N SER A 10 1.94 8.84 -4.91
CA SER A 10 1.49 9.34 -6.21
C SER A 10 2.35 8.77 -7.33
N LYS A 11 1.86 8.89 -8.57
CA LYS A 11 2.62 8.50 -9.76
C LYS A 11 3.94 9.24 -9.90
N GLU A 12 3.95 10.53 -9.58
CA GLU A 12 5.17 11.36 -9.60
C GLU A 12 6.19 10.87 -8.55
N GLN A 13 5.73 10.60 -7.33
CA GLN A 13 6.58 10.08 -6.26
C GLN A 13 7.13 8.70 -6.60
N GLY A 14 6.31 7.84 -7.21
CA GLY A 14 6.75 6.52 -7.69
C GLY A 14 7.86 6.63 -8.73
N ILE A 15 7.71 7.52 -9.72
CA ILE A 15 8.74 7.77 -10.73
C ILE A 15 10.04 8.26 -10.08
N LEU A 16 9.96 9.25 -9.17
CA LEU A 16 11.13 9.83 -8.52
C LEU A 16 11.92 8.81 -7.69
N ASN A 17 11.21 7.87 -7.05
CA ASN A 17 11.81 6.84 -6.20
C ASN A 17 12.04 5.50 -6.92
N ASN A 18 11.73 5.41 -8.23
CA ASN A 18 11.80 4.20 -9.04
C ASN A 18 11.00 3.01 -8.44
N VAL A 19 9.78 3.29 -7.98
CA VAL A 19 8.83 2.33 -7.41
C VAL A 19 7.43 2.55 -7.99
N PRO A 20 6.52 1.56 -7.96
CA PRO A 20 5.15 1.78 -8.41
C PRO A 20 4.39 2.77 -7.53
N ALA A 21 3.39 3.43 -8.11
CA ALA A 21 2.38 4.18 -7.37
C ALA A 21 1.45 3.23 -6.62
N GLY A 22 0.88 3.67 -5.50
CA GLY A 22 -0.04 2.86 -4.70
C GLY A 22 0.02 3.17 -3.21
N ALA A 23 -0.51 2.27 -2.38
CA ALA A 23 -0.45 2.42 -0.93
C ALA A 23 0.83 1.77 -0.38
N TYR A 24 1.77 2.61 0.05
CA TYR A 24 3.01 2.19 0.70
C TYR A 24 2.77 1.85 2.16
N VAL A 25 3.08 0.62 2.55
CA VAL A 25 2.88 0.10 3.90
C VAL A 25 3.97 0.63 4.83
N VAL A 26 3.60 1.55 5.73
CA VAL A 26 4.51 2.12 6.73
C VAL A 26 4.56 1.31 8.02
N GLU A 27 3.48 0.60 8.34
CA GLU A 27 3.38 -0.24 9.54
C GLU A 27 2.33 -1.35 9.34
N VAL A 28 2.63 -2.53 9.90
CA VAL A 28 1.69 -3.66 10.01
C VAL A 28 1.39 -3.87 11.48
N VAL A 29 0.11 -3.92 11.83
CA VAL A 29 -0.36 -4.13 13.20
C VAL A 29 -0.21 -5.61 13.54
N ALA A 30 0.43 -5.92 14.67
CA ALA A 30 0.60 -7.30 15.15
C ALA A 30 -0.76 -7.97 15.44
N GLY A 31 -0.89 -9.24 15.07
CA GLY A 31 -2.10 -10.04 15.18
C GLY A 31 -3.18 -9.68 14.15
N SER A 32 -2.88 -8.82 13.17
CA SER A 32 -3.87 -8.40 12.16
C SER A 32 -3.97 -9.36 10.98
N SER A 33 -5.06 -9.23 10.22
CA SER A 33 -5.23 -9.96 8.95
C SER A 33 -4.12 -9.66 7.95
N ALA A 34 -3.56 -8.45 7.95
CA ALA A 34 -2.44 -8.10 7.09
C ALA A 34 -1.15 -8.85 7.47
N GLU A 35 -0.86 -9.00 8.76
CA GLU A 35 0.27 -9.81 9.23
C GLU A 35 0.10 -11.28 8.84
N VAL A 36 -1.09 -11.85 9.10
CA VAL A 36 -1.42 -13.24 8.72
C VAL A 36 -1.35 -13.44 7.21
N GLY A 37 -1.76 -12.43 6.43
CA GLY A 37 -1.69 -12.41 4.97
C GLY A 37 -0.27 -12.21 4.42
N GLY A 38 0.73 -12.02 5.29
CA GLY A 38 2.13 -11.89 4.90
C GLY A 38 2.52 -10.51 4.37
N ILE A 39 1.68 -9.49 4.54
CA ILE A 39 2.01 -8.09 4.21
C ILE A 39 3.11 -7.61 5.14
N LYS A 40 4.07 -6.86 4.60
CA LYS A 40 5.22 -6.35 5.33
C LYS A 40 5.36 -4.84 5.16
N LYS A 41 6.02 -4.22 6.14
CA LYS A 41 6.51 -2.84 6.00
C LYS A 41 7.41 -2.76 4.76
N GLY A 42 7.17 -1.77 3.92
CA GLY A 42 7.89 -1.58 2.67
C GLY A 42 7.13 -2.07 1.43
N ASP A 43 6.10 -2.90 1.60
CA ASP A 43 5.26 -3.31 0.48
C ASP A 43 4.51 -2.12 -0.10
N ILE A 44 4.25 -2.17 -1.41
CA ILE A 44 3.40 -1.21 -2.11
C ILE A 44 2.21 -1.97 -2.69
N ILE A 45 1.02 -1.66 -2.17
CA ILE A 45 -0.23 -2.21 -2.67
C ILE A 45 -0.67 -1.39 -3.87
N THR A 46 -0.54 -1.97 -5.06
CA THR A 46 -0.90 -1.31 -6.33
C THR A 46 -2.36 -1.56 -6.73
N LYS A 47 -2.95 -2.66 -6.24
CA LYS A 47 -4.28 -3.11 -6.60
C LYS A 47 -5.00 -3.75 -5.42
N PHE A 48 -6.28 -3.43 -5.25
CA PHE A 48 -7.14 -4.02 -4.23
C PHE A 48 -8.50 -4.37 -4.84
N ASP A 49 -8.98 -5.60 -4.64
CA ASP A 49 -10.27 -6.10 -5.18
C ASP A 49 -10.50 -5.78 -6.67
N GLY A 50 -9.44 -5.86 -7.48
CA GLY A 50 -9.57 -5.59 -8.92
C GLY A 50 -9.36 -4.14 -9.33
N GLN A 51 -9.28 -3.19 -8.38
CA GLN A 51 -9.20 -1.74 -8.63
C GLN A 51 -7.79 -1.22 -8.33
N GLU A 52 -7.27 -0.31 -9.17
CA GLU A 52 -5.98 0.32 -8.93
C GLU A 52 -6.06 1.30 -7.74
N VAL A 53 -5.12 1.17 -6.80
CA VAL A 53 -5.10 2.03 -5.61
C VAL A 53 -4.74 3.47 -5.96
N ALA A 54 -3.91 3.66 -6.99
CA ALA A 54 -3.48 4.98 -7.45
C ALA A 54 -4.59 5.76 -8.18
N GLU A 55 -5.73 5.14 -8.50
CA GLU A 55 -6.88 5.78 -9.13
C GLU A 55 -7.93 6.23 -8.10
N VAL A 56 -7.80 5.84 -6.83
CA VAL A 56 -8.73 6.22 -5.76
C VAL A 56 -8.36 7.60 -5.19
N GLU A 57 -8.23 8.59 -6.08
CA GLU A 57 -8.38 10.00 -5.72
C GLU A 57 -9.70 10.49 -6.35
N ASN A 58 -10.77 10.46 -5.56
CA ASN A 58 -11.97 11.28 -5.76
C ASN A 58 -12.44 11.83 -4.42
#